data_AF-A0AAX3RMR2-F1
#
_entry.id   AF-A0AAX3RMR2-F1
#
_cell.length_a   1.000
_cell.length_b   1.000
_cell.length_c   1.000
_cell.angle_alpha   90.00
_cell.angle_beta   90.00
_cell.angle_gamma   90.00
#
_symmetry.space_group_name_H-M   'P 1'
#
loop_
_entity.id
_entity.type
_entity.pdbx_description
1 polymer ?
#
loop_
_entity_poly.entity_id
_entity_poly.type
_entity_poly.pdbx_seq_one_letter_code
_entity_poly.pdbx_strand_id
1 'polypeptide(L)'
;MSEKNGFLPKKINEALLIGSIFPVPFGIFSLFMLYWLIDSETPQEVIYLITFIISVFTFLIPLCLHIFRKKFWLKKHPHLLKKKN
;
A
#
# COMPACT_ATOMS: atom_id res chain seq x y z
N MET A 1 -15.99 -23.30 19.15
CA MET A 1 -14.58 -23.01 18.78
C MET A 1 -14.45 -22.47 17.34
N SER A 2 -15.37 -21.61 16.86
CA SER A 2 -15.52 -21.33 15.41
C SER A 2 -15.36 -19.85 14.99
N GLU A 3 -15.59 -18.87 15.86
CA GLU A 3 -15.53 -17.45 15.44
C GLU A 3 -14.10 -16.90 15.21
N LYS A 4 -13.09 -17.37 15.96
CA LYS A 4 -11.70 -16.89 15.81
C LYS A 4 -11.08 -17.25 14.45
N ASN A 5 -11.52 -18.36 13.84
CA ASN A 5 -10.91 -18.88 12.60
C ASN A 5 -11.26 -18.04 11.36
N GLY A 6 -12.40 -17.34 11.37
CA GLY A 6 -12.81 -16.43 10.29
C GLY A 6 -12.43 -14.96 10.53
N PHE A 7 -12.23 -14.56 11.79
CA PHE A 7 -11.92 -13.18 12.16
C PHE A 7 -10.53 -12.73 11.70
N LEU A 8 -9.50 -13.54 11.97
CA LEU A 8 -8.12 -13.23 11.58
C LEU A 8 -7.95 -13.11 10.06
N PRO A 9 -8.43 -14.05 9.23
CA PRO A 9 -8.30 -13.94 7.78
C PRO A 9 -8.99 -12.71 7.20
N LYS A 10 -10.13 -12.32 7.77
CA LYS A 10 -10.87 -11.13 7.37
C LYS A 10 -10.08 -9.85 7.70
N LYS A 11 -9.55 -9.73 8.92
CA LYS A 11 -8.71 -8.57 9.30
C LYS A 11 -7.45 -8.47 8.49
N ILE A 12 -6.79 -9.58 8.19
CA ILE A 12 -5.61 -9.59 7.31
C ILE A 12 -5.98 -9.15 5.90
N ASN A 13 -7.13 -9.57 5.35
CA ASN A 13 -7.58 -9.10 4.05
C ASN A 13 -7.90 -7.60 4.03
N GLU A 14 -8.54 -7.08 5.07
CA GLU A 14 -8.77 -5.64 5.24
C GLU A 14 -7.44 -4.88 5.30
N ALA A 15 -6.47 -5.37 6.09
CA ALA A 15 -5.14 -4.77 6.17
C ALA A 15 -4.39 -4.81 4.82
N LEU A 16 -4.46 -5.90 4.06
CA LEU A 16 -3.88 -6.00 2.71
C LEU A 16 -4.56 -5.04 1.73
N LEU A 17 -5.88 -4.83 1.88
CA LEU A 17 -6.64 -3.90 1.06
C LEU A 17 -6.25 -2.45 1.37
N ILE A 18 -6.20 -2.08 2.65
CA ILE A 18 -5.77 -0.76 3.10
C ILE A 18 -4.30 -0.53 2.71
N GLY A 19 -3.41 -1.48 2.99
CA GLY A 19 -1.98 -1.37 2.67
C GLY A 19 -1.67 -1.33 1.17
N SER A 20 -2.58 -1.79 0.30
CA SER A 20 -2.44 -1.66 -1.15
C SER A 20 -3.04 -0.37 -1.73
N ILE A 21 -3.79 0.40 -0.94
CA ILE A 21 -4.46 1.63 -1.41
C ILE A 21 -3.86 2.85 -0.72
N PHE A 22 -3.72 2.82 0.60
CA PHE A 22 -3.29 3.94 1.45
C PHE A 22 -1.93 4.56 1.07
N PRO A 23 -0.91 3.79 0.64
CA PRO A 23 0.38 4.40 0.30
C PRO A 23 0.32 5.32 -0.92
N VAL A 24 -0.70 5.18 -1.81
CA VAL A 24 -0.87 6.04 -2.98
C VAL A 24 -1.17 7.51 -2.60
N PRO A 25 -2.26 7.82 -1.86
CA PRO A 25 -2.53 9.19 -1.42
C PRO A 25 -1.44 9.72 -0.48
N PHE A 26 -0.86 8.87 0.37
CA PHE A 26 0.25 9.26 1.24
C PHE A 26 1.51 9.65 0.45
N GLY A 27 1.82 8.92 -0.63
CA GLY A 27 2.91 9.23 -1.53
C GLY A 27 2.72 10.54 -2.28
N ILE A 28 1.52 10.77 -2.83
CA ILE A 28 1.16 12.04 -3.48
C ILE A 28 1.33 13.20 -2.50
N PHE A 29 0.78 13.07 -1.28
CA PHE A 29 0.93 14.06 -0.23
C PHE A 29 2.41 14.32 0.11
N SER A 30 3.22 13.26 0.24
CA SER A 30 4.66 13.35 0.50
C SER A 30 5.41 14.11 -0.60
N LEU A 31 5.02 13.92 -1.87
CA LEU A 31 5.61 14.66 -3.00
C LEU A 31 5.25 16.15 -2.95
N PHE A 32 4.00 16.50 -2.60
CA PHE A 32 3.62 17.90 -2.40
C PHE A 32 4.40 18.55 -1.26
N MET A 33 4.56 17.84 -0.14
CA MET A 33 5.36 18.31 0.99
C MET A 33 6.83 18.48 0.60
N LEU A 34 7.39 17.53 -0.16
CA LEU A 34 8.76 17.63 -0.67
C LEU A 34 8.92 18.87 -1.56
N TYR A 35 7.99 19.12 -2.48
CA TYR A 35 8.03 20.31 -3.33
C TYR A 35 8.02 21.60 -2.50
N TRP A 36 7.26 21.65 -1.41
CA TRP A 36 7.22 22.81 -0.52
C TRP A 36 8.50 22.96 0.32
N LEU A 37 9.15 21.84 0.68
CA LEU A 37 10.34 21.85 1.54
C LEU A 37 11.65 22.06 0.77
N ILE A 38 11.67 21.79 -0.54
CA ILE A 38 12.88 21.94 -1.36
C ILE A 38 13.28 23.42 -1.40
N ASP A 39 14.51 23.70 -0.97
CA ASP A 39 15.17 24.98 -1.17
C ASP A 39 15.96 24.96 -2.49
N SER A 40 16.17 26.15 -3.06
CA SER A 40 16.97 26.42 -4.25
C SER A 40 18.41 25.91 -4.17
N GLU A 41 18.97 25.78 -2.97
CA GLU A 41 20.32 25.24 -2.75
C GLU A 41 20.37 23.70 -2.67
N THR A 42 19.21 23.03 -2.69
CA THR A 42 19.15 21.58 -2.55
C THR A 42 19.76 20.88 -3.78
N PRO A 43 20.77 20.00 -3.61
CA PRO A 43 21.34 19.28 -4.74
C PRO A 43 20.30 18.43 -5.48
N GLN A 44 20.29 18.49 -6.81
CA GLN A 44 19.33 17.75 -7.64
C GLN A 44 19.37 16.24 -7.39
N GLU A 45 20.55 15.68 -7.14
CA GLU A 45 20.72 14.25 -6.82
C GLU A 45 19.92 13.83 -5.58
N VAL A 46 19.88 14.70 -4.56
CA VAL A 46 19.12 14.46 -3.32
C VAL A 46 17.63 14.50 -3.60
N ILE A 47 17.17 15.47 -4.40
CA ILE A 47 15.75 15.58 -4.81
C ILE A 47 15.32 14.32 -5.58
N TYR A 48 16.14 13.86 -6.52
CA TYR A 48 15.85 12.65 -7.30
C TYR A 48 15.86 11.39 -6.43
N LEU A 49 16.81 11.26 -5.51
CA LEU A 49 16.86 10.13 -4.59
C LEU A 49 15.61 10.06 -3.71
N ILE A 50 15.20 11.18 -3.11
CA ILE A 50 13.99 11.23 -2.26
C ILE A 50 12.73 10.93 -3.10
N THR A 51 12.61 11.55 -4.28
CA THR A 51 11.47 11.31 -5.19
C THR A 51 11.39 9.85 -5.62
N PHE A 52 12.53 9.24 -5.93
CA PHE A 52 12.63 7.82 -6.27
C PHE A 52 12.16 6.93 -5.11
N ILE A 53 12.65 7.19 -3.89
CA ILE A 53 12.24 6.45 -2.68
C ILE A 53 10.73 6.58 -2.49
N ILE A 54 10.18 7.80 -2.51
CA ILE A 54 8.74 8.02 -2.37
C ILE A 54 7.98 7.23 -3.44
N SER A 55 8.41 7.30 -4.71
CA SER A 55 7.76 6.60 -5.82
C SER A 55 7.76 5.08 -5.63
N VAL A 56 8.88 4.50 -5.21
CA VAL A 56 8.99 3.05 -4.93
C VAL A 56 8.04 2.63 -3.82
N PHE A 57 7.99 3.36 -2.71
CA PHE A 57 7.07 3.06 -1.61
C PHE A 57 5.59 3.28 -1.98
N THR A 58 5.31 4.23 -2.86
CA THR A 58 3.96 4.59 -3.30
C THR A 58 3.38 3.60 -4.30
N PHE A 59 4.21 2.99 -5.16
CA PHE A 59 3.74 2.13 -6.25
C PHE A 59 4.17 0.68 -6.12
N LEU A 60 5.44 0.40 -5.82
CA LEU A 60 5.98 -0.95 -5.86
C LEU A 60 5.42 -1.81 -4.72
N ILE A 61 5.46 -1.29 -3.48
CA ILE A 61 4.97 -2.01 -2.29
C ILE A 61 3.46 -2.28 -2.39
N PRO A 62 2.61 -1.29 -2.70
CA PRO A 62 1.17 -1.51 -2.87
C PRO A 62 0.83 -2.49 -3.98
N LEU A 63 1.57 -2.44 -5.10
CA LEU A 63 1.39 -3.37 -6.20
C LEU A 63 1.71 -4.80 -5.77
N CYS A 64 2.82 -5.01 -5.06
CA CYS A 64 3.19 -6.31 -4.50
C CYS A 64 2.11 -6.83 -3.53
N LEU A 65 1.61 -5.99 -2.63
CA LEU A 65 0.54 -6.35 -1.70
C LEU A 65 -0.77 -6.68 -2.43
N HIS A 66 -1.12 -5.91 -3.47
CA HIS A 66 -2.30 -6.16 -4.29
C HIS A 66 -2.21 -7.49 -5.02
N ILE A 67 -1.08 -7.77 -5.67
CA ILE A 67 -0.83 -9.03 -6.38
C ILE A 67 -0.85 -10.19 -5.40
N PHE A 68 -0.19 -10.06 -4.24
CA PHE A 68 -0.19 -11.08 -3.20
C PHE A 68 -1.62 -11.38 -2.72
N ARG A 69 -2.41 -10.34 -2.44
CA ARG A 69 -3.80 -10.49 -2.01
C ARG A 69 -4.62 -11.24 -3.06
N LYS A 70 -4.52 -10.82 -4.34
CA LYS A 70 -5.34 -11.37 -5.43
C LYS A 70 -4.93 -12.79 -5.83
N LYS A 71 -3.63 -13.06 -5.97
CA LYS A 71 -3.12 -14.36 -6.46
C LYS A 71 -3.00 -15.42 -5.37
N PHE A 72 -2.56 -15.04 -4.16
CA PHE A 72 -2.26 -16.00 -3.10
C PHE A 72 -3.31 -15.97 -1.99
N TRP A 73 -3.57 -14.81 -1.38
CA TRP A 73 -4.43 -14.72 -0.19
C TRP A 73 -5.87 -15.14 -0.46
N LEU A 74 -6.49 -14.58 -1.51
CA LEU A 74 -7.87 -14.91 -1.89
C LEU A 74 -8.02 -16.32 -2.43
N LYS A 75 -6.97 -16.89 -3.04
CA LYS A 75 -6.95 -18.30 -3.45
C LYS A 75 -6.94 -19.25 -2.23
N LYS A 76 -6.22 -18.87 -1.17
CA LYS A 76 -6.18 -19.61 0.09
C LYS A 76 -7.46 -19.45 0.93
N HIS A 77 -8.12 -18.30 0.84
CA HIS A 77 -9.32 -17.97 1.61
C HIS A 77 -10.48 -17.51 0.69
N PRO A 78 -11.06 -18.43 -0.12
CA PRO A 78 -12.09 -18.07 -1.11
C PRO A 78 -13.40 -17.56 -0.47
N HIS A 79 -13.67 -17.88 0.79
CA HIS A 79 -14.81 -17.35 1.55
C HIS A 79 -14.75 -15.82 1.73
N LEU A 80 -13.58 -15.20 1.56
CA LEU A 80 -13.41 -13.74 1.62
C LEU A 80 -13.81 -13.03 0.31
N LEU A 81 -14.01 -13.77 -0.78
CA LEU A 81 -14.52 -13.23 -2.05
C LEU A 81 -16.04 -12.96 -2.02
N LYS A 82 -16.78 -13.64 -1.13
CA LYS A 82 -18.23 -13.48 -0.97
C LYS A 82 -18.55 -12.57 0.20
N LYS A 83 -18.68 -11.27 -0.08
CA LYS A 83 -19.68 -10.44 0.61
C LYS A 83 -20.15 -9.33 -0.34
N LYS A 84 -21.07 -9.70 -1.22
CA LYS A 84 -21.94 -8.78 -1.95
C LYS A 84 -23.37 -9.28 -1.71
N ASN A 85 -23.91 -8.95 -0.54
CA ASN A 85 -25.35 -8.77 -0.38
C ASN A 85 -25.57 -7.27 -0.49
#